data_AF-A0A1D8RZS2-F1
#
_entry.id   AF-A0A1D8RZS2-F1
#
_cell.length_a   1.000
_cell.length_b   1.000
_cell.length_c   1.000
_cell.angle_alpha   90.00
_cell.angle_beta   90.00
_cell.angle_gamma   90.00
#
_symmetry.space_group_name_H-M   'P 1'
#
loop_
_entity.id
_entity.type
_entity.pdbx_description
1 polymer ?
#
loop_
_entity_poly.entity_id
_entity_poly.type
_entity_poly.pdbx_seq_one_letter_code
_entity_poly.pdbx_strand_id
1 'polypeptide(L)'
;MSAVSIGVFAQDYVTQYTYDARGRLIKAANSSADEVYYTLDDAGNRLNVSDSPYQPTLPVITSFTGPSSVSYSGKAITLIWASTDTTHCTLVESGSSANPPNLSSSGSKSVNIYETTAYTLTCYDAVTSDSKAKFIRVTSDRN
;
A
#
# COMPACT_ATOMS: atom_id res chain seq x y z
N MET A 1 23.73 62.64 8.59
CA MET A 1 24.66 61.50 8.41
C MET A 1 23.83 60.24 8.48
N SER A 2 23.46 59.66 7.33
CA SER A 2 22.70 58.40 7.28
C SER A 2 23.68 57.24 7.36
N ALA A 3 23.58 56.43 8.40
CA ALA A 3 24.23 55.12 8.43
C ALA A 3 23.28 54.11 7.79
N VAL A 4 23.61 53.64 6.59
CA VAL A 4 22.97 52.45 6.01
C VAL A 4 23.68 51.25 6.63
N SER A 5 23.03 50.59 7.59
CA SER A 5 23.48 49.27 8.05
C SER A 5 23.09 48.25 6.99
N ILE A 6 24.08 47.77 6.22
CA ILE A 6 23.91 46.58 5.38
C ILE A 6 24.06 45.40 6.34
N GLY A 7 22.93 44.85 6.80
CA GLY A 7 22.92 43.54 7.43
C GLY A 7 23.23 42.49 6.38
N VAL A 8 24.47 42.00 6.37
CA VAL A 8 24.80 40.76 5.65
C VAL A 8 24.17 39.62 6.44
N PHE A 9 23.02 39.14 6.00
CA PHE A 9 22.49 37.87 6.48
C PHE A 9 23.39 36.77 5.89
N ALA A 10 24.39 36.33 6.65
CA ALA A 10 25.00 35.04 6.36
C ALA A 10 23.90 34.00 6.58
N GLN A 11 23.42 33.39 5.49
CA GLN A 11 22.50 32.27 5.60
C GLN A 11 23.34 31.11 6.18
N ASP A 12 23.16 30.82 7.48
CA ASP A 12 23.81 29.67 8.10
C ASP A 12 23.33 28.41 7.38
N TYR A 13 24.19 27.90 6.51
CA TYR A 13 23.89 26.72 5.72
C TYR A 13 24.27 25.50 6.54
N VAL A 14 23.29 24.86 7.18
CA VAL A 14 23.49 23.64 7.96
C VAL A 14 23.11 22.44 7.09
N THR A 15 24.07 21.55 6.85
CA THR A 15 23.80 20.25 6.23
C THR A 15 23.58 19.21 7.32
N GLN A 16 22.42 18.56 7.29
CA GLN A 16 22.05 17.47 8.19
C GLN A 16 22.21 16.13 7.47
N TYR A 17 22.70 15.13 8.20
CA TYR A 17 22.89 13.77 7.71
C TYR A 17 22.06 12.79 8.53
N THR A 18 21.39 11.86 7.87
CA THR A 18 20.67 10.75 8.52
C THR A 18 21.32 9.43 8.13
N TYR A 19 21.44 8.53 9.11
CA TYR A 19 22.09 7.24 8.96
C TYR A 19 21.12 6.09 9.28
N ASP A 20 21.34 4.92 8.67
CA ASP A 20 20.63 3.69 9.03
C ASP A 20 21.18 3.07 10.34
N ALA A 21 20.56 1.98 10.80
CA ALA A 21 20.96 1.28 12.03
C ALA A 21 22.40 0.70 12.00
N ARG A 22 23.02 0.60 10.81
CA ARG A 22 24.40 0.16 10.61
C ARG A 22 25.37 1.33 10.47
N GLY A 23 24.90 2.57 10.65
CA GLY A 23 25.70 3.79 10.56
C GLY A 23 26.00 4.25 9.14
N ARG A 24 25.25 3.80 8.14
CA ARG A 24 25.45 4.16 6.73
C ARG A 24 24.55 5.32 6.33
N LEU A 25 25.06 6.25 5.51
CA LEU A 25 24.34 7.47 5.12
C LEU A 25 23.15 7.16 4.20
N ILE A 26 21.94 7.56 4.61
CA ILE A 26 20.68 7.36 3.85
C ILE A 26 19.99 8.65 3.41
N LYS A 27 20.36 9.80 4.02
CA LYS A 27 19.83 11.12 3.64
C LYS A 27 20.86 12.20 3.93
N ALA A 28 21.02 13.14 2.99
CA ALA A 28 21.67 14.42 3.22
C ALA A 28 20.64 15.52 2.94
N ALA A 29 20.46 16.44 3.89
CA ALA A 29 19.51 17.53 3.76
C ALA A 29 20.21 18.85 4.02
N ASN A 30 19.96 19.80 3.14
CA ASN A 30 20.52 21.13 3.25
C ASN A 30 19.43 22.07 3.82
N SER A 31 19.80 23.01 4.70
CA SER A 31 18.87 23.96 5.33
C SER A 31 18.04 24.82 4.36
N SER A 32 18.32 24.84 3.05
CA SER A 32 17.42 25.43 2.03
C SER A 32 16.36 24.47 1.45
N ALA A 33 16.14 23.31 2.07
CA ALA A 33 15.17 22.27 1.69
C ALA A 33 15.57 21.38 0.50
N ASP A 34 16.79 21.49 -0.01
CA ASP A 34 17.34 20.49 -0.93
C ASP A 34 17.65 19.21 -0.15
N GLU A 35 16.98 18.11 -0.49
CA GLU A 35 17.15 16.81 0.15
C GLU A 35 17.59 15.77 -0.87
N VAL A 36 18.60 14.97 -0.51
CA VAL A 36 19.07 13.85 -1.31
C VAL A 36 18.98 12.58 -0.49
N TYR A 37 18.39 11.55 -1.09
CA TYR A 37 18.12 10.25 -0.51
C TYR A 37 18.96 9.18 -1.19
N TYR A 38 19.44 8.23 -0.38
CA TYR A 38 20.23 7.10 -0.85
C TYR A 38 19.56 5.78 -0.47
N THR A 39 19.42 4.86 -1.44
CA THR A 39 19.17 3.46 -1.13
C THR A 39 20.48 2.68 -1.23
N LEU A 40 20.72 1.79 -0.28
CA LEU A 40 21.95 0.99 -0.19
C LEU A 40 21.59 -0.49 -0.27
N ASP A 41 22.43 -1.30 -0.91
CA ASP A 41 22.35 -2.75 -0.80
C ASP A 41 22.82 -3.23 0.59
N ASP A 42 22.75 -4.54 0.85
CA ASP A 42 23.19 -5.11 2.13
C ASP A 42 24.70 -4.94 2.39
N ALA A 43 25.52 -4.88 1.33
CA ALA A 43 26.96 -4.64 1.42
C ALA A 43 27.32 -3.15 1.65
N GLY A 44 26.36 -2.23 1.49
CA GLY A 44 26.55 -0.79 1.66
C GLY A 44 26.85 -0.03 0.36
N ASN A 45 26.74 -0.66 -0.80
CA ASN A 45 26.87 0.03 -2.08
C ASN A 45 25.60 0.83 -2.37
N ARG A 46 25.75 2.02 -2.98
CA ARG A 46 24.62 2.87 -3.37
C ARG A 46 23.89 2.24 -4.56
N LEU A 47 22.61 1.94 -4.40
CA LEU A 47 21.72 1.45 -5.45
C LEU A 47 20.99 2.60 -6.17
N ASN A 48 20.62 3.66 -5.45
CA ASN A 48 19.92 4.80 -6.03
C ASN A 48 20.29 6.12 -5.32
N VAL A 49 20.19 7.22 -6.06
CA VAL A 49 20.26 8.60 -5.56
C VAL A 49 19.01 9.32 -6.04
N SER A 50 18.24 9.93 -5.14
CA SER A 50 17.01 10.62 -5.51
C SER A 50 16.82 11.90 -4.71
N ASP A 51 16.23 12.93 -5.31
CA ASP A 51 15.85 14.16 -4.63
C ASP A 51 14.51 14.02 -3.85
N SER A 52 13.98 12.79 -3.80
CA SER A 52 12.74 12.45 -3.10
C SER A 52 12.95 11.15 -2.30
N PRO A 53 12.33 11.01 -1.11
CA PRO A 53 12.43 9.76 -0.37
C PRO A 53 11.90 8.60 -1.21
N TYR A 54 12.60 7.46 -1.20
CA TYR A 54 12.04 6.22 -1.71
C TYR A 54 10.80 5.87 -0.87
N GLN A 55 9.63 6.08 -1.44
CA GLN A 55 8.36 5.62 -0.88
C GLN A 55 8.09 4.25 -1.51
N PRO A 56 8.23 3.12 -0.79
CA PRO A 56 7.65 1.88 -1.28
C PRO A 56 6.16 2.16 -1.50
N THR A 57 5.71 2.05 -2.74
CA THR A 57 4.30 2.24 -3.10
C THR A 57 3.53 1.06 -2.51
N LEU A 58 3.12 1.19 -1.25
CA LEU A 58 2.40 0.14 -0.55
C LEU A 58 1.07 -0.10 -1.26
N PRO A 59 0.71 -1.34 -1.60
CA PRO A 59 -0.59 -1.63 -2.17
C PRO A 59 -1.64 -1.24 -1.16
N VAL A 60 -2.64 -0.47 -1.58
CA VAL A 60 -3.75 -0.06 -0.71
C VAL A 60 -5.07 -0.49 -1.32
N ILE A 61 -5.84 -1.31 -0.60
CA ILE A 61 -7.22 -1.60 -0.98
C ILE A 61 -8.09 -0.40 -0.56
N THR A 62 -8.48 0.40 -1.54
CA THR A 62 -9.30 1.61 -1.33
C THR A 62 -10.79 1.28 -1.19
N SER A 63 -11.24 0.17 -1.78
CA SER A 63 -12.62 -0.30 -1.67
C SER A 63 -12.70 -1.81 -1.80
N PHE A 64 -13.52 -2.45 -0.96
CA PHE A 64 -13.93 -3.83 -1.14
C PHE A 64 -15.40 -3.98 -0.70
N THR A 65 -16.28 -4.15 -1.68
CA THR A 65 -17.73 -4.04 -1.49
C THR A 65 -18.49 -5.22 -2.10
N GLY A 66 -19.71 -5.43 -1.60
CA GLY A 66 -20.63 -6.47 -2.04
C GLY A 66 -21.76 -6.66 -1.02
N PRO A 67 -22.75 -7.51 -1.32
CA PRO A 67 -23.81 -7.87 -0.38
C PRO A 67 -23.23 -8.47 0.91
N SER A 68 -23.88 -8.20 2.05
CA SER A 68 -23.53 -8.80 3.35
C SER A 68 -24.36 -10.04 3.67
N SER A 69 -25.39 -10.32 2.87
CA SER A 69 -26.24 -11.51 3.03
C SER A 69 -26.89 -11.96 1.72
N VAL A 70 -27.26 -13.24 1.68
CA VAL A 70 -28.08 -13.86 0.65
C VAL A 70 -29.22 -14.62 1.29
N SER A 71 -30.39 -14.62 0.66
CA SER A 71 -31.62 -15.23 1.21
C SER A 71 -31.62 -16.77 1.15
N TYR A 72 -30.82 -17.38 0.27
CA TYR A 72 -30.73 -18.82 0.10
C TYR A 72 -29.35 -19.23 -0.44
N SER A 73 -28.99 -20.51 -0.24
CA SER A 73 -27.76 -21.13 -0.71
C SER A 73 -27.71 -21.23 -2.24
N GLY A 74 -26.53 -21.03 -2.83
CA GLY A 74 -26.31 -21.05 -4.28
C GLY A 74 -26.60 -19.73 -4.98
N LYS A 75 -27.00 -18.68 -4.25
CA LYS A 75 -27.21 -17.35 -4.84
C LYS A 75 -25.87 -16.73 -5.27
N ALA A 76 -25.82 -16.24 -6.50
CA ALA A 76 -24.70 -15.47 -7.01
C ALA A 76 -24.69 -14.05 -6.44
N ILE A 77 -23.53 -13.57 -6.01
CA ILE A 77 -23.27 -12.18 -5.64
C ILE A 77 -22.08 -11.63 -6.42
N THR A 78 -22.03 -10.31 -6.56
CA THR A 78 -20.89 -9.62 -7.15
C THR A 78 -20.07 -8.94 -6.05
N LEU A 79 -18.80 -9.27 -5.97
CA LEU A 79 -17.79 -8.57 -5.17
C LEU A 79 -17.06 -7.58 -6.08
N ILE A 80 -16.87 -6.35 -5.61
CA ILE A 80 -16.23 -5.26 -6.35
C ILE A 80 -15.11 -4.70 -5.50
N TRP A 81 -13.95 -4.47 -6.10
CA TRP A 81 -12.80 -3.90 -5.41
C TRP A 81 -12.08 -2.85 -6.24
N ALA A 82 -11.39 -1.97 -5.51
CA ALA A 82 -10.43 -1.04 -6.06
C ALA A 82 -9.17 -1.01 -5.18
N SER A 83 -8.02 -0.88 -5.83
CA SER A 83 -6.73 -0.69 -5.15
C SER A 83 -5.84 0.28 -5.90
N THR A 84 -4.94 0.92 -5.18
CA THR A 84 -3.83 1.72 -5.73
C THR A 84 -2.52 1.01 -5.49
N ASP A 85 -1.48 1.36 -6.26
CA ASP A 85 -0.11 0.90 -6.02
C ASP A 85 0.04 -0.63 -5.99
N THR A 86 -0.83 -1.31 -6.75
CA THR A 86 -1.01 -2.77 -6.75
C THR A 86 -0.78 -3.32 -8.14
N THR A 87 -0.04 -4.43 -8.24
CA THR A 87 0.21 -5.14 -9.51
C THR A 87 -0.88 -6.14 -9.82
N HIS A 88 -1.34 -6.89 -8.82
CA HIS A 88 -2.42 -7.87 -8.95
C HIS A 88 -3.09 -8.10 -7.58
N CYS A 89 -4.31 -8.64 -7.61
CA CYS A 89 -5.02 -9.08 -6.41
C CYS A 89 -5.39 -10.56 -6.51
N THR A 90 -5.72 -11.15 -5.36
CA THR A 90 -6.26 -12.50 -5.24
C THR A 90 -7.52 -12.44 -4.38
N LEU A 91 -8.47 -13.34 -4.65
CA LEU A 91 -9.70 -13.46 -3.87
C LEU A 91 -9.85 -14.90 -3.41
N VAL A 92 -9.79 -15.10 -2.10
CA VAL A 92 -9.82 -16.42 -1.45
C VAL A 92 -11.06 -16.53 -0.57
N GLU A 93 -11.79 -17.63 -0.71
CA GLU A 93 -12.85 -18.01 0.22
C GLU A 93 -12.26 -18.66 1.46
N SER A 94 -12.78 -18.34 2.64
CA SER A 94 -12.33 -18.92 3.91
C SER A 94 -12.41 -20.45 3.87
N GLY A 95 -11.31 -21.13 4.19
CA GLY A 95 -11.22 -22.59 4.14
C GLY A 95 -10.89 -23.18 2.77
N SER A 96 -10.78 -22.36 1.71
CA SER A 96 -10.32 -22.84 0.40
C SER A 96 -8.81 -23.08 0.38
N SER A 97 -8.41 -24.28 -0.06
CA SER A 97 -7.02 -24.63 -0.33
C SER A 97 -6.64 -24.48 -1.82
N ALA A 98 -7.55 -23.97 -2.64
CA ALA A 98 -7.29 -23.77 -4.06
C ALA A 98 -6.31 -22.62 -4.28
N ASN A 99 -5.40 -22.75 -5.24
CA ASN A 99 -4.54 -21.65 -5.65
C ASN A 99 -5.41 -20.51 -6.21
N PRO A 100 -5.39 -19.30 -5.62
CA PRO A 100 -6.25 -18.23 -6.10
C PRO A 100 -5.82 -17.74 -7.49
N PRO A 101 -6.78 -17.36 -8.34
CA PRO A 101 -6.46 -16.72 -9.61
C PRO A 101 -5.86 -15.33 -9.39
N ASN A 102 -4.94 -14.93 -10.26
CA ASN A 102 -4.50 -13.55 -10.36
C ASN A 102 -5.63 -12.70 -10.96
N LEU A 103 -6.02 -11.66 -10.23
CA LEU A 103 -7.03 -10.69 -10.59
C LEU A 103 -6.39 -9.33 -10.84
N SER A 104 -7.06 -8.50 -11.64
CA SER A 104 -6.67 -7.10 -11.84
C SER A 104 -6.70 -6.30 -10.53
N SER A 105 -5.88 -5.25 -10.43
CA SER A 105 -5.80 -4.38 -9.26
C SER A 105 -7.14 -3.75 -8.87
N SER A 106 -8.00 -3.48 -9.84
CA SER A 106 -9.39 -3.07 -9.60
C SER A 106 -10.31 -3.86 -10.52
N GLY A 107 -11.48 -4.27 -10.02
CA GLY A 107 -12.39 -5.11 -10.80
C GLY A 107 -13.58 -5.62 -10.01
N SER A 108 -14.26 -6.60 -10.60
CA SER A 108 -15.38 -7.30 -9.98
C SER A 108 -15.36 -8.79 -10.30
N LYS A 109 -15.94 -9.59 -9.41
CA LYS A 109 -16.06 -11.04 -9.58
C LYS A 109 -17.39 -11.52 -9.03
N SER A 110 -18.09 -12.33 -9.81
CA SER A 110 -19.29 -13.03 -9.37
C SER A 110 -18.91 -14.36 -8.71
N VAL A 111 -19.48 -14.62 -7.53
CA VAL A 111 -19.27 -15.86 -6.76
C VAL A 111 -20.61 -16.38 -6.26
N ASN A 112 -20.75 -17.71 -6.17
CA ASN A 112 -21.95 -18.36 -5.63
C ASN A 112 -21.76 -18.65 -4.15
N ILE A 113 -22.72 -18.27 -3.32
CA ILE A 113 -22.64 -18.40 -1.86
C ILE A 113 -23.45 -19.60 -1.42
N TYR A 114 -22.79 -20.68 -1.02
CA TYR A 114 -23.46 -21.90 -0.56
C TYR A 114 -23.69 -21.94 0.95
N GLU A 115 -22.79 -21.32 1.71
CA GLU A 115 -22.83 -21.24 3.17
C GLU A 115 -22.35 -19.88 3.66
N THR A 116 -22.50 -19.63 4.97
CA THR A 116 -22.03 -18.39 5.57
C THR A 116 -20.50 -18.39 5.58
N THR A 117 -19.90 -17.51 4.79
CA THR A 117 -18.46 -17.52 4.51
C THR A 117 -17.88 -16.11 4.50
N ALA A 118 -16.55 -16.03 4.53
CA ALA A 118 -15.79 -14.81 4.34
C ALA A 118 -14.94 -14.92 3.08
N TYR A 119 -14.91 -13.86 2.29
CA TYR A 119 -13.95 -13.69 1.21
C TYR A 119 -12.86 -12.71 1.64
N THR A 120 -11.61 -13.11 1.48
CA THR A 120 -10.45 -12.24 1.69
C THR A 120 -9.90 -11.83 0.34
N LEU A 121 -9.88 -10.52 0.09
CA LEU A 121 -9.16 -9.92 -1.00
C LEU A 121 -7.76 -9.56 -0.51
N THR A 122 -6.73 -10.02 -1.21
CA THR A 122 -5.34 -9.61 -0.95
C THR A 122 -4.74 -9.03 -2.21
N CYS A 123 -4.24 -7.81 -2.13
CA CYS A 123 -3.63 -7.08 -3.22
C CYS A 123 -2.13 -6.91 -2.95
N TYR A 124 -1.31 -7.14 -3.98
CA TYR A 124 0.15 -7.25 -3.87
C TYR A 124 0.85 -6.23 -4.77
N ASP A 125 1.97 -5.72 -4.28
CA ASP A 125 3.03 -5.15 -5.12
C ASP A 125 4.17 -6.19 -5.29
N ALA A 126 5.38 -5.75 -5.62
CA ALA A 126 6.53 -6.64 -5.77
C ALA A 126 7.11 -7.19 -4.43
N VAL A 127 6.73 -6.64 -3.28
CA VAL A 127 7.40 -6.82 -1.98
C VAL A 127 6.43 -6.99 -0.79
N THR A 128 5.25 -6.40 -0.86
CA THR A 128 4.28 -6.19 0.23
C THR A 128 2.84 -6.48 -0.24
N SER A 129 1.91 -6.49 0.71
CA SER A 129 0.49 -6.75 0.45
C SER A 129 -0.44 -6.03 1.42
N ASP A 130 -1.64 -5.67 0.96
CA ASP A 130 -2.78 -5.30 1.82
C ASP A 130 -3.92 -6.31 1.66
N SER A 131 -4.67 -6.53 2.73
CA SER A 131 -5.81 -7.45 2.75
C SER A 131 -7.07 -6.81 3.34
N LYS A 132 -8.23 -7.16 2.79
CA LYS A 132 -9.55 -6.82 3.33
C LYS A 132 -10.47 -8.04 3.24
N ALA A 133 -11.35 -8.20 4.22
CA ALA A 133 -12.30 -9.29 4.28
C ALA A 133 -13.75 -8.80 4.14
N LYS A 134 -14.58 -9.59 3.46
CA LYS A 134 -16.01 -9.39 3.35
C LYS A 134 -16.73 -10.65 3.82
N PHE A 135 -17.53 -10.49 4.86
CA PHE A 135 -18.37 -11.55 5.40
C PHE A 135 -19.75 -11.55 4.73
N ILE A 136 -20.22 -12.73 4.32
CA ILE A 136 -21.54 -12.90 3.71
C ILE A 136 -22.32 -13.99 4.45
N ARG A 137 -23.52 -13.63 4.91
CA ARG A 137 -24.43 -14.52 5.64
C ARG A 137 -25.45 -15.17 4.73
N VAL A 138 -25.68 -16.47 4.87
CA VAL A 138 -26.87 -17.12 4.29
C VAL A 138 -28.00 -17.06 5.32
N THR A 139 -29.06 -16.31 5.03
CA THR A 139 -30.17 -16.06 5.95
C THR A 139 -31.38 -16.94 5.64
N SER A 140 -31.16 -18.19 5.23
CA SER A 140 -32.27 -19.10 4.91
C SER A 140 -33.28 -19.10 6.04
N ASP A 141 -34.43 -18.48 5.83
CA ASP A 141 -35.60 -18.65 6.67
C ASP A 141 -36.04 -20.10 6.42
N ARG A 142 -35.70 -21.01 7.32
CA ARG A 142 -36.34 -22.33 7.32
C ARG A 142 -37.83 -22.08 7.54
N ASN A 143 -38.61 -22.15 6.47
CA ASN A 143 -40.04 -22.40 6.56
C ASN A 143 -40.27 -23.91 6.43
#